data_AF-A0A1E5W5E0-F1
#
_entry.id   AF-A0A1E5W5E0-F1
#
_cell.length_a   1.000
_cell.length_b   1.000
_cell.length_c   1.000
_cell.angle_alpha   90.00
_cell.angle_beta   90.00
_cell.angle_gamma   90.00
#
_symmetry.space_group_name_H-M   'P 1'
#
loop_
_entity.id
_entity.type
_entity.pdbx_description
1 polymer ?
#
loop_
_entity_poly.entity_id
_entity_poly.type
_entity_poly.pdbx_seq_one_letter_code
_entity_poly.pdbx_strand_id
1 'polypeptide(L)' 'MTLTRNYFLVDDHALFPEIQELLAEVEVTPAEVSEMLRRREDADVALQGLVEFLQGKKMSLQGRHDGN' A
#
# COMPACT_ATOMS: atom_id res chain seq x y z
N MET A 1 -16.57 30.58 -6.23
CA MET A 1 -15.16 30.15 -6.24
C MET A 1 -14.79 29.73 -4.82
N THR A 2 -15.38 28.63 -4.35
CA THR A 2 -14.80 27.26 -4.32
C THR A 2 -13.66 27.13 -3.31
N LEU A 3 -14.01 27.12 -2.02
CA LEU A 3 -13.16 26.59 -0.95
C LEU A 3 -13.39 25.07 -0.76
N THR A 4 -13.57 24.36 -1.88
CA THR A 4 -13.77 22.90 -1.91
C THR A 4 -12.56 22.23 -2.55
N ARG A 5 -11.36 22.67 -2.16
CA ARG A 5 -10.08 22.09 -2.64
C ARG A 5 -9.21 21.52 -1.52
N ASN A 6 -9.66 21.59 -0.26
CA ASN A 6 -8.93 21.05 0.89
C ASN A 6 -9.30 19.59 1.26
N TYR A 7 -10.24 18.97 0.56
CA TYR A 7 -10.61 17.55 0.77
C TYR A 7 -10.55 16.69 -0.50
N PHE A 8 -10.13 17.25 -1.65
CA PHE A 8 -10.22 16.55 -2.95
C PHE A 8 -8.90 15.88 -3.40
N LEU A 9 -7.83 15.89 -2.59
CA LEU A 9 -6.52 15.39 -3.03
C LEU A 9 -5.97 14.24 -2.18
N VAL A 10 -6.83 13.56 -1.42
CA VAL A 10 -6.44 12.42 -0.57
C VAL A 10 -7.22 11.14 -0.86
N ASP A 11 -8.28 11.18 -1.67
CA ASP A 11 -9.21 10.04 -1.75
C ASP A 11 -8.92 9.04 -2.88
N ASP A 12 -8.11 9.39 -3.88
CA ASP A 12 -7.84 8.50 -5.03
C ASP A 12 -6.36 8.54 -5.43
N HIS A 13 -5.47 8.12 -4.52
CA HIS A 13 -4.19 7.62 -5.01
C HIS A 13 -4.47 6.33 -5.79
N ALA A 14 -4.12 6.28 -7.06
CA ALA A 14 -4.36 5.12 -7.94
C ALA A 14 -3.81 3.79 -7.39
N LEU A 15 -2.91 3.85 -6.40
CA LEU A 15 -2.32 2.72 -5.70
C LEU A 15 -3.18 2.18 -4.55
N PHE A 16 -4.16 2.93 -4.03
CA PHE A 16 -5.05 2.47 -2.96
C PHE A 16 -5.79 1.15 -3.28
N PRO A 17 -6.47 1.01 -4.43
CA PRO A 17 -7.11 -0.26 -4.78
C PRO A 17 -6.10 -1.41 -4.86
N GLU A 18 -4.92 -1.17 -5.47
CA GLU A 18 -3.86 -2.18 -5.57
C GLU A 18 -3.33 -2.60 -4.18
N ILE A 19 -3.14 -1.63 -3.27
CA ILE A 19 -2.75 -1.89 -1.88
C ILE A 19 -3.82 -2.69 -1.14
N GLN A 20 -5.11 -2.39 -1.35
CA GLN A 20 -6.19 -3.16 -0.70
C GLN A 20 -6.24 -4.60 -1.18
N GLU A 21 -6.10 -4.84 -2.49
CA GLU A 21 -6.02 -6.19 -3.04
C GLU A 21 -4.81 -6.94 -2.48
N LEU A 22 -3.64 -6.29 -2.47
CA LEU A 22 -2.44 -6.87 -1.91
C LEU A 22 -2.59 -7.16 -0.41
N LEU A 23 -3.12 -6.24 0.40
CA LEU A 23 -3.41 -6.45 1.83
C LEU A 23 -4.42 -7.57 2.08
N ALA A 24 -5.32 -7.86 1.14
CA ALA A 24 -6.21 -9.02 1.23
C ALA A 24 -5.47 -10.34 0.97
N GLU A 25 -4.42 -10.32 0.14
CA GLU A 25 -3.59 -11.49 -0.17
C GLU A 25 -2.48 -11.74 0.86
N VAL A 26 -1.93 -10.69 1.47
CA VAL A 26 -0.90 -10.76 2.51
C VAL A 26 -1.43 -10.22 3.83
N GLU A 27 -1.45 -11.06 4.87
CA GLU A 27 -1.73 -10.62 6.23
C GLU A 27 -0.65 -9.62 6.71
N VAL A 28 -0.96 -8.32 6.59
CA VAL A 28 -0.15 -7.24 7.13
C VAL A 28 -0.95 -6.50 8.19
N THR A 29 -0.27 -6.19 9.29
CA THR A 29 -0.94 -5.52 10.40
C THR A 29 -1.14 -4.03 10.11
N PRO A 30 -2.25 -3.42 10.59
CA PRO A 30 -2.46 -1.98 10.45
C PRO A 30 -1.33 -1.14 11.05
N ALA A 31 -0.64 -1.67 12.06
CA ALA A 31 0.52 -1.05 12.70
C ALA A 31 1.75 -1.01 11.77
N GLU A 32 2.05 -2.08 11.04
CA GLU A 32 3.12 -2.11 10.04
C GLU A 32 2.86 -1.11 8.91
N VAL A 33 1.63 -1.07 8.39
CA VAL A 33 1.21 -0.09 7.38
C VAL A 33 1.39 1.34 7.91
N SER A 34 0.91 1.60 9.13
CA SER A 34 1.02 2.91 9.77
C SER A 34 2.49 3.32 9.98
N GLU A 35 3.36 2.39 10.37
CA GLU A 35 4.78 2.68 10.57
C GLU A 35 5.50 3.01 9.26
N MET A 36 5.18 2.30 8.18
CA MET A 36 5.69 2.58 6.84
C MET A 36 5.27 3.97 6.36
N LEU A 37 3.99 4.31 6.57
CA LEU A 37 3.46 5.64 6.25
C LEU A 37 4.12 6.73 7.12
N ARG A 38 4.38 6.46 8.40
CA ARG A 38 4.96 7.46 9.33
C ARG A 38 6.43 7.76 9.05
N ARG A 39 7.15 6.85 8.38
CA ARG A 39 8.56 7.04 8.00
C ARG A 39 8.73 7.90 6.74
N ARG A 40 7.64 8.26 6.06
CA ARG A 40 7.64 8.99 4.79
C ARG A 40 6.75 10.22 4.90
N GLU A 41 7.31 11.37 4.55
CA GLU A 41 6.59 12.66 4.56
C GLU A 41 5.64 12.76 3.36
N ASP A 42 6.04 12.15 2.24
CA ASP A 42 5.30 12.08 0.98
C ASP A 42 4.44 10.81 0.91
N ALA A 43 3.14 11.00 0.72
CA ALA A 43 2.17 9.91 0.57
C ALA A 43 2.49 9.00 -0.63
N ASP A 44 2.87 9.56 -1.78
CA ASP A 44 3.27 8.76 -2.96
C ASP A 44 4.44 7.82 -2.66
N VAL A 45 5.50 8.33 -2.01
CA VAL A 45 6.68 7.53 -1.68
C VAL A 45 6.35 6.45 -0.64
N ALA A 46 5.44 6.77 0.29
CA ALA A 46 4.97 5.84 1.30
C ALA A 46 4.13 4.70 0.70
N LEU A 47 3.19 5.03 -0.17
CA LEU A 47 2.31 4.08 -0.85
C LEU A 47 3.10 3.20 -1.82
N GLN A 48 4.03 3.77 -2.58
CA GLN A 48 4.88 3.01 -3.49
C GLN A 48 5.75 1.99 -2.72
N GLY A 49 6.35 2.41 -1.59
CA GLY A 49 7.10 1.50 -0.72
C GLY A 49 6.22 0.39 -0.11
N LEU A 50 4.97 0.71 0.22
CA LEU A 50 3.99 -0.27 0.70
C LEU A 50 3.63 -1.30 -0.36
N VAL A 51 3.40 -0.88 -1.61
CA VAL A 51 3.17 -1.79 -2.74
C VAL A 51 4.35 -2.75 -2.93
N GLU A 52 5.59 -2.25 -2.96
CA GLU A 52 6.77 -3.11 -3.11
C GLU A 52 6.91 -4.12 -1.97
N PHE A 53 6.65 -3.68 -0.73
CA PHE A 53 6.68 -4.56 0.44
C PHE A 53 5.61 -5.66 0.37
N LEU A 54 4.38 -5.30 0.00
CA LEU A 54 3.27 -6.25 -0.11
C LEU A 54 3.48 -7.24 -1.26
N GLN A 55 3.96 -6.78 -2.41
CA GLN A 55 4.34 -7.65 -3.53
C GLN A 55 5.45 -8.63 -3.12
N GLY A 56 6.46 -8.17 -2.39
CA GLY A 56 7.53 -9.04 -1.87
C GLY A 56 7.01 -10.10 -0.89
N LYS A 57 6.11 -9.73 0.02
CA LYS A 57 5.43 -10.68 0.91
C LYS A 57 4.58 -11.69 0.13
N LYS A 58 3.81 -11.23 -0.86
CA LYS A 58 2.96 -12.08 -1.72
C LYS A 58 3.82 -13.10 -2.47
N MET A 59 4.93 -12.66 -3.05
CA MET A 59 5.85 -13.54 -3.76
C MET A 59 6.54 -14.55 -2.82
N SER A 60 6.83 -14.14 -1.59
CA SER A 60 7.36 -15.02 -0.54
C SER A 60 6.34 -16.06 -0.06
N LEU A 61 5.04 -15.74 -0.08
CA LEU A 61 3.96 -16.68 0.19
C LEU A 61 3.69 -17.62 -0.99
N GLN A 62 3.76 -17.10 -2.23
CA GLN A 62 3.48 -17.87 -3.46
C GLN A 62 4.67 -18.74 -3.91
N GLY A 63 5.91 -18.39 -3.55
CA GLY A 63 7.12 -19.15 -3.85
C GLY A 63 7.26 -20.51 -3.15
N ARG A 64 6.22 -21.00 -2.46
CA ARG A 64 6.13 -22.38 -1.94
C ARG A 64 5.36 -23.33 -2.85
N HIS A 65 4.96 -22.90 -4.05
CA HIS A 65 4.31 -23.77 -5.05
C HIS A 65 4.93 -23.65 -6.45
N ASP A 66 6.25 -23.52 -6.55
CA ASP A 66 6.95 -23.91 -7.77
C ASP A 66 7.82 -25.13 -7.44
N GLY A 67 7.14 -26.28 -7.47
CA GLY A 67 7.79 -27.56 -7.66
C GLY A 67 7.70 -27.92 -9.13
N ASN A 68 8.84 -27.98 -9.81
CA ASN A 68 9.10 -28.92 -10.89
C ASN A 68 10.60 -29.16 -11.06
#